data_AF-A0A1F8EDR9-F1
#
_entry.id   AF-A0A1F8EDR9-F1
#
_cell.length_a   1.000
_cell.length_b   1.000
_cell.length_c   1.000
_cell.angle_alpha   90.00
_cell.angle_beta   90.00
_cell.angle_gamma   90.00
#
_symmetry.space_group_name_H-M   'P 1'
#
loop_
_entity.id
_entity.type
_entity.pdbx_description
1 polymer ?
#
loop_
_entity_poly.entity_id
_entity_poly.type
_entity_poly.pdbx_seq_one_letter_code
_entity_poly.pdbx_strand_id
1 'polypeptide(L)'
;MKHKTQKGSILIYSVLILGVILSTTLALGNILLPRLKTAGNAINSAVAEYAADSALEWCLYTQRGKLPATGQPVMANGATFAVYFPGSANTVATCASAEIPLNHRVVGTYRGVSRSFIVQEY
;
A
#
# COMPACT_ATOMS: atom_id res chain seq x y z
N MET A 1 -23.47 51.43 -44.78
CA MET A 1 -22.52 50.45 -44.17
C MET A 1 -23.00 50.09 -42.78
N LYS A 2 -23.63 48.92 -42.59
CA LYS A 2 -24.07 48.44 -41.26
C LYS A 2 -23.11 47.35 -40.78
N HIS A 3 -22.24 47.69 -39.84
CA HIS A 3 -21.30 46.78 -39.17
C HIS A 3 -21.76 46.60 -37.71
N LYS A 4 -22.71 45.68 -37.45
CA LYS A 4 -23.22 45.42 -36.08
C LYS A 4 -23.39 43.94 -35.72
N THR A 5 -22.83 43.01 -36.49
CA THR A 5 -23.07 41.56 -36.35
C THR A 5 -21.95 40.75 -35.69
N GLN A 6 -20.86 41.39 -35.24
CA GLN A 6 -19.65 40.70 -34.73
C GLN A 6 -19.59 40.51 -33.20
N LYS A 7 -20.51 41.09 -32.42
CA LYS A 7 -20.47 41.07 -30.94
C LYS A 7 -21.06 39.81 -30.30
N GLY A 8 -21.91 39.05 -31.02
CA GLY A 8 -22.49 37.81 -30.49
C GLY A 8 -21.55 36.61 -30.63
N SER A 9 -20.77 36.56 -31.71
CA SER A 9 -19.85 35.46 -32.01
C SER A 9 -18.67 35.39 -31.02
N ILE A 10 -18.16 36.52 -30.55
CA ILE A 10 -17.05 36.56 -29.56
C ILE A 10 -17.43 35.87 -28.25
N LEU A 11 -18.69 35.99 -27.84
CA LEU A 11 -19.20 35.41 -26.60
C LEU A 11 -19.23 33.88 -26.71
N ILE A 12 -19.69 33.37 -27.86
CA ILE A 12 -19.70 31.93 -28.16
C ILE A 12 -18.27 31.36 -28.16
N TYR A 13 -17.33 32.04 -28.81
CA TYR A 13 -15.92 31.63 -28.80
C TYR A 13 -15.32 31.62 -27.40
N SER A 14 -15.63 32.62 -26.57
CA SER A 14 -15.12 32.66 -25.19
C SER A 14 -15.63 31.49 -24.34
N VAL A 15 -16.91 31.12 -24.48
CA VAL A 15 -17.50 29.98 -23.76
C VAL A 15 -16.93 28.66 -24.25
N LEU A 16 -16.70 28.50 -25.55
CA LEU A 16 -16.06 27.32 -26.12
C LEU A 16 -14.63 27.15 -25.61
N ILE A 17 -13.84 28.23 -25.58
CA ILE A 17 -12.47 28.19 -25.06
C ILE A 17 -12.47 27.85 -23.56
N LEU A 18 -13.35 28.46 -22.76
CA LEU A 18 -13.51 28.12 -21.34
C LEU A 18 -13.91 26.65 -21.14
N GLY A 19 -14.79 26.12 -21.99
CA GLY A 19 -15.20 24.72 -21.96
C GLY A 19 -14.03 23.76 -22.23
N VAL A 20 -13.16 24.09 -23.20
CA VAL A 20 -11.96 23.29 -23.50
C VAL A 20 -10.96 23.36 -22.34
N ILE A 21 -10.73 24.54 -21.76
CA ILE A 21 -9.83 24.69 -20.61
C ILE A 21 -10.36 23.91 -19.39
N LEU A 22 -11.66 23.97 -19.14
CA LEU A 22 -12.28 23.20 -18.06
C LEU A 22 -12.19 21.69 -18.31
N SER A 23 -12.47 21.20 -19.53
CA SER A 23 -12.41 19.77 -19.82
C SER A 23 -11.00 19.21 -19.69
N THR A 24 -9.98 19.95 -20.17
CA THR A 24 -8.58 19.56 -20.08
C THR A 24 -8.08 19.52 -18.64
N THR A 25 -8.45 20.50 -17.81
CA THR A 25 -8.08 20.50 -16.37
C THR A 25 -8.74 19.36 -15.60
N LEU A 26 -10.02 19.06 -15.85
CA LEU A 26 -10.68 17.89 -15.25
C LEU A 26 -10.05 16.56 -15.70
N ALA A 27 -9.70 16.45 -16.99
CA ALA A 27 -9.02 15.28 -17.52
C ALA A 27 -7.66 15.05 -16.84
N LEU A 28 -6.86 16.11 -16.67
CA LEU A 28 -5.59 16.03 -15.96
C LEU A 28 -5.78 15.66 -14.48
N GLY A 29 -6.77 16.24 -13.80
CA GLY A 29 -7.10 15.89 -12.42
C GLY A 29 -7.38 14.40 -12.25
N ASN A 30 -8.18 13.82 -13.15
CA ASN A 30 -8.51 12.40 -13.13
C ASN A 30 -7.31 11.48 -13.38
N ILE A 31 -6.29 11.94 -14.11
CA ILE A 31 -5.06 11.18 -14.35
C ILE A 31 -4.07 11.31 -13.19
N LEU A 32 -3.92 12.51 -12.64
CA LEU A 32 -2.88 12.81 -11.64
C LEU A 32 -3.25 12.33 -10.24
N LEU A 33 -4.52 12.41 -9.84
CA LEU A 33 -4.96 11.99 -8.51
C LEU A 33 -4.70 10.51 -8.22
N PRO A 34 -5.02 9.55 -9.12
CA PRO A 34 -4.66 8.15 -8.91
C PRO A 34 -3.15 7.94 -8.81
N ARG A 35 -2.36 8.65 -9.62
CA ARG A 35 -0.89 8.53 -9.61
C ARG A 35 -0.29 8.95 -8.27
N LEU A 36 -0.76 10.06 -7.70
CA LEU A 36 -0.35 10.52 -6.37
C LEU A 36 -0.70 9.49 -5.29
N LYS A 37 -1.91 8.92 -5.34
CA LYS A 37 -2.32 7.86 -4.41
C LYS A 37 -1.43 6.62 -4.53
N THR A 38 -1.08 6.20 -5.75
CA THR A 38 -0.17 5.06 -5.94
C THR A 38 1.24 5.33 -5.43
N ALA A 39 1.76 6.56 -5.59
CA ALA A 39 3.06 6.94 -5.05
C ALA A 39 3.08 6.90 -3.51
N GLY A 40 2.03 7.41 -2.86
CA GLY A 40 1.88 7.31 -1.41
C GLY A 40 1.79 5.86 -0.92
N ASN A 41 1.06 5.02 -1.65
CA ASN A 41 0.97 3.59 -1.33
C ASN A 41 2.30 2.86 -1.49
N ALA A 42 3.17 3.29 -2.42
CA ALA A 42 4.51 2.71 -2.57
C ALA A 42 5.40 2.99 -1.35
N ILE A 43 5.35 4.19 -0.77
CA ILE A 43 6.09 4.50 0.47
C ILE A 43 5.53 3.67 1.64
N ASN A 44 4.20 3.60 1.77
CA ASN A 44 3.57 2.79 2.81
C ASN A 44 3.86 1.29 2.64
N SER A 45 4.05 0.83 1.39
CA SER A 45 4.47 -0.53 1.04
C SER A 45 5.78 -0.91 1.70
N ALA A 46 6.80 -0.05 1.60
CA ALA A 46 8.12 -0.32 2.18
C ALA A 46 8.05 -0.47 3.70
N VAL A 47 7.20 0.33 4.36
CA VAL A 47 6.97 0.21 5.81
C VAL A 47 6.24 -1.09 6.17
N ALA A 48 5.24 -1.48 5.38
CA ALA A 48 4.53 -2.74 5.56
C ALA A 48 5.45 -3.96 5.31
N GLU A 49 6.33 -3.88 4.31
CA GLU A 49 7.36 -4.88 4.04
C GLU A 49 8.34 -4.99 5.21
N TYR A 50 8.86 -3.87 5.70
CA TYR A 50 9.76 -3.87 6.84
C TYR A 50 9.14 -4.50 8.10
N ALA A 51 7.85 -4.23 8.36
CA ALA A 51 7.12 -4.87 9.46
C ALA A 51 6.95 -6.39 9.25
N ALA A 52 6.64 -6.81 8.02
CA ALA A 52 6.49 -8.22 7.68
C ALA A 52 7.82 -8.99 7.81
N ASP A 53 8.91 -8.41 7.31
CA ASP A 53 10.25 -8.99 7.34
C ASP A 53 10.77 -9.11 8.79
N SER A 54 10.64 -8.04 9.58
CA SER A 54 11.04 -8.05 11.00
C SER A 54 10.29 -9.12 11.81
N ALA A 55 8.99 -9.29 11.55
CA ALA A 55 8.18 -10.30 12.21
C ALA A 55 8.51 -11.72 11.75
N LEU A 56 8.85 -11.91 10.47
CA LEU A 56 9.31 -13.18 9.92
C LEU A 56 10.64 -13.60 10.56
N GLU A 57 11.61 -12.70 10.63
CA GLU A 57 12.91 -12.95 11.26
C GLU A 57 12.74 -13.28 12.74
N TRP A 58 11.87 -12.56 13.46
CA TRP A 58 11.54 -12.91 14.84
C TRP A 58 10.95 -14.33 14.94
N CYS A 59 10.00 -14.67 14.07
CA CYS A 59 9.35 -15.97 14.07
C CYS A 59 10.35 -17.12 13.83
N LEU A 60 11.24 -16.96 12.84
CA LEU A 60 12.29 -17.94 12.55
C LEU A 60 13.31 -18.04 13.69
N TYR A 61 13.66 -16.91 14.31
CA TYR A 61 14.58 -16.87 15.45
C TYR A 61 14.01 -17.64 16.65
N THR A 62 12.74 -17.39 17.01
CA THR A 62 12.07 -18.06 18.13
C THR A 62 11.86 -19.54 17.85
N GLN A 63 11.48 -19.90 16.62
CA GLN A 63 11.30 -21.30 16.24
C GLN A 63 12.59 -22.11 16.30
N ARG A 64 13.72 -21.50 15.92
CA ARG A 64 15.05 -22.12 16.01
C ARG A 64 15.56 -22.26 17.44
N GLY A 65 14.79 -21.86 18.45
CA GLY A 65 15.13 -22.03 19.86
C GLY A 65 16.41 -21.32 20.28
N LYS A 66 16.79 -20.23 19.60
CA LYS A 66 18.00 -19.47 19.91
C LYS A 66 17.78 -18.65 21.19
N LEU A 67 18.75 -18.71 22.09
CA LEU A 67 18.76 -17.95 23.34
C LEU A 67 19.56 -16.64 23.18
N PRO A 68 19.15 -15.54 23.84
CA PRO A 68 17.97 -15.42 24.71
C PRO A 68 16.65 -15.33 23.93
N ALA A 69 15.56 -15.80 24.54
CA ALA A 69 14.22 -15.65 23.95
C ALA A 69 13.89 -14.17 23.75
N THR A 70 13.58 -13.78 22.52
CA THR A 70 13.24 -12.40 22.16
C THR A 70 11.72 -12.22 22.20
N GLY A 71 11.28 -11.14 22.86
CA GLY A 71 9.87 -10.75 22.83
C GLY A 71 9.42 -10.38 21.42
N GLN A 72 8.12 -10.48 21.15
CA GLN A 72 7.55 -10.09 19.87
C GLN A 72 7.87 -8.63 19.54
N PRO A 73 8.33 -8.31 18.31
CA PRO A 73 8.66 -6.95 17.95
C PRO A 73 7.41 -6.06 17.95
N VAL A 74 7.56 -4.82 18.38
CA VAL A 74 6.51 -3.80 18.33
C VAL A 74 7.01 -2.63 17.48
N MET A 75 6.26 -2.29 16.44
CA MET A 75 6.67 -1.23 15.52
C MET A 75 6.29 0.14 16.08
N ALA A 76 7.28 1.00 16.36
CA ALA A 76 7.06 2.33 16.94
C ALA A 76 6.25 3.29 16.03
N ASN A 77 6.19 3.00 14.73
CA ASN A 77 5.49 3.80 13.73
C ASN A 77 4.01 3.42 13.56
N GLY A 78 3.49 2.49 14.37
CA GLY A 78 2.10 2.02 14.27
C GLY A 78 1.84 1.05 13.12
N ALA A 79 2.89 0.52 12.47
CA ALA A 79 2.75 -0.64 11.59
C ALA A 79 2.39 -1.88 12.41
N THR A 80 1.55 -2.74 11.86
CA THR A 80 1.16 -4.00 12.49
C THR A 80 1.57 -5.16 11.62
N PHE A 81 1.63 -6.35 12.20
CA PHE A 81 1.87 -7.57 11.45
C PHE A 81 1.05 -8.72 12.04
N ALA A 82 0.83 -9.74 11.21
CA ALA A 82 0.26 -11.01 11.61
C ALA A 82 1.02 -12.14 10.93
N VAL A 83 1.35 -13.17 11.70
CA VAL A 83 1.99 -14.40 11.22
C VAL A 83 0.91 -15.47 11.08
N TYR A 84 0.88 -16.15 9.95
CA TYR A 84 -0.08 -17.21 9.64
C TYR A 84 0.64 -18.50 9.26
N PHE A 85 -0.03 -19.62 9.54
CA PHE A 85 0.35 -20.91 8.98
C PHE A 85 0.32 -20.89 7.44
N PRO A 86 1.14 -21.70 6.77
CA PRO A 86 1.28 -21.66 5.33
C PRO A 86 -0.03 -22.12 4.69
N GLY A 87 -0.49 -21.39 3.68
CA GLY A 87 -1.76 -21.69 3.00
C GLY A 87 -3.03 -21.36 3.81
N SER A 88 -2.92 -20.89 5.05
CA SER A 88 -4.06 -20.39 5.82
C SER A 88 -4.12 -18.86 5.77
N ALA A 89 -5.32 -18.33 5.53
CA ALA A 89 -5.57 -16.89 5.58
C ALA A 89 -5.88 -16.39 7.00
N ASN A 90 -6.34 -17.27 7.89
CA ASN A 90 -6.96 -16.89 9.16
C ASN A 90 -6.36 -17.59 10.39
N THR A 91 -5.53 -18.62 10.19
CA THR A 91 -4.91 -19.33 11.32
C THR A 91 -3.61 -18.64 11.69
N VAL A 92 -3.65 -17.89 12.79
CA VAL A 92 -2.49 -17.16 13.32
C VAL A 92 -1.50 -18.15 13.93
N ALA A 93 -0.25 -18.06 13.53
CA ALA A 93 0.85 -18.83 14.11
C ALA A 93 1.41 -18.12 15.35
N THR A 94 1.87 -18.89 16.32
CA THR A 94 2.44 -18.38 17.58
C THR A 94 3.96 -18.29 17.53
N CYS A 95 4.60 -18.80 16.47
CA CYS A 95 6.05 -18.83 16.30
C CYS A 95 6.79 -19.60 17.41
N ALA A 96 6.07 -20.49 18.09
CA ALA A 96 6.64 -21.37 19.10
C ALA A 96 7.58 -22.39 18.45
N SER A 97 8.65 -22.77 19.15
CA SER A 97 9.63 -23.76 18.69
C SER A 97 9.07 -25.16 18.44
N ALA A 98 7.85 -25.44 18.91
CA ALA A 98 7.13 -26.69 18.63
C ALA A 98 6.34 -26.66 17.31
N GLU A 99 6.22 -25.51 16.64
CA GLU A 99 5.52 -25.39 15.37
C GLU A 99 6.37 -25.96 14.23
N ILE A 100 5.89 -27.03 13.60
CA ILE A 100 6.49 -27.71 12.45
C ILE A 100 5.45 -27.75 11.33
N PRO A 101 5.80 -27.43 10.07
CA PRO A 101 7.09 -27.00 9.54
C PRO A 101 7.40 -25.50 9.78
N LEU A 102 8.64 -25.04 9.50
CA LEU A 102 9.06 -23.61 9.57
C LEU A 102 8.41 -22.72 8.47
N ASN A 103 7.30 -23.17 7.92
CA ASN A 103 6.65 -22.50 6.83
C ASN A 103 5.65 -21.49 7.41
N HIS A 104 5.94 -20.20 7.29
CA HIS A 104 5.07 -19.15 7.79
C HIS A 104 4.82 -18.11 6.72
N ARG A 105 3.58 -17.61 6.69
CA ARG A 105 3.18 -16.45 5.90
C ARG A 105 3.02 -15.27 6.83
N VAL A 106 3.84 -14.24 6.67
CA VAL A 106 3.75 -13.02 7.47
C VAL A 106 3.15 -11.92 6.63
N VAL A 107 2.20 -11.17 7.21
CA VAL A 107 1.56 -10.02 6.58
C VAL A 107 1.80 -8.80 7.44
N GLY A 108 2.54 -7.83 6.91
CA GLY A 108 2.69 -6.50 7.51
C GLY A 108 1.66 -5.54 6.93
N THR A 109 1.14 -4.64 7.77
CA THR A 109 0.12 -3.67 7.39
C THR A 109 0.49 -2.28 7.93
N TYR A 110 0.44 -1.29 7.04
CA TYR A 110 0.64 0.11 7.41
C TYR A 110 -0.25 1.03 6.56
N ARG A 111 -1.03 1.88 7.23
CA ARG A 111 -1.94 2.88 6.59
C ARG A 111 -2.80 2.29 5.45
N GLY A 112 -3.31 1.07 5.63
CA GLY A 112 -4.18 0.38 4.67
C GLY A 112 -3.45 -0.32 3.51
N VAL A 113 -2.11 -0.28 3.48
CA VAL A 113 -1.30 -1.09 2.55
C VAL A 113 -0.79 -2.32 3.30
N SER A 114 -1.00 -3.49 2.71
CA SER A 114 -0.54 -4.76 3.26
C SER A 114 0.42 -5.46 2.31
N ARG A 115 1.48 -6.04 2.86
CA ARG A 115 2.51 -6.79 2.13
C ARG A 115 2.81 -8.08 2.87
N SER A 116 3.08 -9.15 2.11
CA SER A 116 3.27 -10.47 2.68
C SER A 116 4.51 -11.16 2.18
N PHE A 117 5.21 -11.82 3.10
CA PHE A 117 6.31 -12.72 2.81
C PHE A 117 5.93 -14.14 3.23
N ILE A 118 6.47 -15.11 2.53
CA ILE A 118 6.28 -16.53 2.82
C ILE A 118 7.66 -17.16 2.85
N VAL A 119 7.94 -17.88 3.93
CA VAL A 119 9.08 -18.80 3.99
C VAL A 119 8.54 -20.19 3.79
N GLN A 120 9.19 -20.93 2.90
CA GLN A 120 8.85 -22.32 2.61
C GLN A 120 10.15 -23.11 2.50
N GLU A 121 10.35 -24.05 3.42
CA GLU A 121 11.39 -25.08 3.28
C GLU A 121 10.91 -26.10 2.23
N TYR A 122 11.83 -26.48 1.33
CA TYR A 122 11.59 -27.37 0.19
C TYR A 122 11.90 -28.82 0.54
#